data_AF-A0A7G8X6D1-F1
#
_entry.id   AF-A0A7G8X6D1-F1
#
_cell.length_a   1.000
_cell.length_b   1.000
_cell.length_c   1.000
_cell.angle_alpha   90.00
_cell.angle_beta   90.00
_cell.angle_gamma   90.00
#
_symmetry.space_group_name_H-M   'P 1'
#
loop_
_entity.id
_entity.type
_entity.pdbx_description
1 polymer ?
#
loop_
_entity_poly.entity_id
_entity_poly.type
_entity_poly.pdbx_seq_one_letter_code
_entity_poly.pdbx_strand_id
1 'polypeptide(L)'
;MKLHYRRRWKVAGSYRGSASVFRRKSKLKKEFDERLHSLMVATKEDWEQARGIERYLNDYDQEVIVRRKIAECKHFYLYKEAKARQLGKD
;
A
#
# COMPACT_ATOMS: atom_id res chain seq x y z
N MET A 1 -46.85 44.39 -23.62
CA MET A 1 -47.41 43.88 -22.34
C MET A 1 -46.40 42.90 -21.74
N LYS A 2 -45.82 43.22 -20.58
CA LYS A 2 -44.92 42.36 -19.80
C LYS A 2 -45.66 41.06 -19.45
N LEU A 3 -45.03 39.89 -19.37
CA LEU A 3 -44.47 39.39 -18.12
C LEU A 3 -43.39 38.33 -18.38
N HIS A 4 -42.19 38.65 -17.92
CA HIS A 4 -41.11 37.70 -17.68
C HIS A 4 -41.49 36.79 -16.52
N TYR A 5 -41.45 35.47 -16.72
CA TYR A 5 -41.28 34.53 -15.62
C TYR A 5 -40.04 33.67 -15.87
N ARG A 6 -38.90 34.26 -15.51
CA ARG A 6 -37.63 33.56 -15.26
C ARG A 6 -37.85 32.60 -14.10
N ARG A 7 -38.18 31.33 -14.36
CA ARG A 7 -38.14 30.28 -13.32
C ARG A 7 -36.67 29.94 -13.04
N ARG A 8 -36.08 30.73 -12.15
CA ARG A 8 -34.79 30.44 -11.52
C ARG A 8 -34.99 29.30 -10.52
N TRP A 9 -34.89 28.05 -10.99
CA TRP A 9 -34.74 26.90 -10.10
C TRP A 9 -33.32 26.91 -9.54
N LYS A 10 -33.14 27.58 -8.41
CA LYS A 10 -31.97 27.39 -7.55
C LYS A 10 -32.23 26.15 -6.71
N VAL A 11 -32.03 24.96 -7.28
CA VAL A 11 -31.87 23.76 -6.44
C VAL A 11 -30.44 23.79 -5.94
N ALA A 12 -30.26 24.39 -4.77
CA ALA A 12 -29.03 24.25 -3.99
C ALA A 12 -28.96 22.82 -3.44
N GLY A 13 -28.68 21.86 -4.33
CA GLY A 13 -28.28 20.51 -3.96
C GLY A 13 -26.90 20.58 -3.35
N SER A 14 -26.85 20.67 -2.02
CA SER A 14 -25.64 20.55 -1.22
C SER A 14 -25.01 19.17 -1.40
N TYR A 15 -24.14 19.02 -2.41
CA TYR A 15 -23.14 17.95 -2.42
C TYR A 15 -21.91 18.39 -1.60
N ARG A 16 -22.13 18.76 -0.33
CA ARG A 16 -21.04 19.05 0.63
C ARG A 16 -20.72 17.85 1.54
N GLY A 17 -21.19 16.65 1.18
CA GLY A 17 -20.96 15.42 1.96
C GLY A 17 -19.78 14.56 1.48
N SER A 18 -19.30 14.76 0.27
CA SER A 18 -18.45 13.77 -0.41
C SER A 18 -16.96 14.13 -0.44
N ALA A 19 -16.60 15.40 -0.59
CA ALA A 19 -15.19 15.84 -0.66
C ALA A 19 -14.36 15.48 0.60
N SER A 20 -14.95 15.58 1.80
CA SER A 20 -14.29 15.21 3.06
C SER A 20 -14.01 13.71 3.19
N VAL A 21 -14.90 12.86 2.67
CA VAL A 21 -14.72 11.41 2.69
C VAL A 21 -13.65 10.98 1.68
N PHE A 22 -13.63 11.59 0.49
CA PHE A 22 -12.60 11.32 -0.52
C PHE A 22 -11.21 11.77 -0.08
N ARG A 23 -11.09 12.94 0.58
CA ARG A 23 -9.80 13.41 1.12
C ARG A 23 -9.26 12.51 2.23
N ARG A 24 -10.13 12.06 3.15
CA ARG A 24 -9.76 11.08 4.19
C ARG A 24 -9.32 9.74 3.60
N LYS A 25 -10.05 9.25 2.60
CA LYS A 25 -9.72 8.00 1.88
C LYS A 25 -8.35 8.09 1.19
N SER A 26 -8.05 9.21 0.53
CA SER A 26 -6.75 9.42 -0.11
C SER A 26 -5.60 9.50 0.89
N LYS A 27 -5.80 10.17 2.03
CA LYS A 27 -4.81 10.23 3.10
C LYS A 27 -4.52 8.84 3.68
N LEU A 28 -5.58 8.08 3.95
CA LEU A 28 -5.46 6.71 4.48
C LEU A 28 -4.72 5.80 3.51
N LYS A 29 -5.05 5.86 2.20
CA LYS A 29 -4.33 5.10 1.18
C LYS A 29 -2.82 5.40 1.22
N LYS A 30 -2.46 6.69 1.25
CA LYS A 30 -1.05 7.12 1.33
C LYS A 30 -0.34 6.58 2.58
N GLU A 31 -0.97 6.66 3.74
CA GLU A 31 -0.40 6.11 4.99
C GLU A 31 -0.15 4.59 4.90
N PHE A 32 -1.05 3.83 4.27
CA PHE A 32 -0.85 2.39 4.07
C PHE A 32 0.22 2.08 3.03
N ASP A 33 0.36 2.90 1.99
CA ASP A 33 1.41 2.73 0.98
C ASP A 33 2.80 3.04 1.56
N GLU A 34 2.91 4.06 2.43
CA GLU A 34 4.13 4.35 3.20
C GLU A 34 4.48 3.20 4.16
N ARG A 35 3.48 2.65 4.87
CA ARG A 35 3.69 1.47 5.73
C ARG A 35 4.11 0.24 4.95
N LEU A 36 3.53 0.02 3.77
CA LEU A 36 3.91 -1.09 2.90
C LEU A 36 5.38 -0.94 2.47
N HIS A 37 5.81 0.26 2.09
CA HIS A 37 7.20 0.53 1.77
C HIS A 37 8.13 0.23 2.96
N SER A 38 7.83 0.72 4.16
CA SER A 38 8.62 0.42 5.36
C SER A 38 8.69 -1.08 5.65
N LEU A 39 7.58 -1.81 5.46
CA LEU A 39 7.53 -3.25 5.65
C LEU A 39 8.37 -4.01 4.60
N MET A 40 8.40 -3.54 3.35
CA MET A 40 9.25 -4.10 2.30
C MET A 40 10.74 -3.95 2.64
N VAL A 41 11.14 -2.79 3.19
CA VAL A 41 12.52 -2.55 3.62
C VAL A 41 12.89 -3.48 4.78
N ALA A 42 12.05 -3.57 5.81
CA ALA A 42 12.30 -4.45 6.96
C ALA A 42 12.41 -5.94 6.55
N THR A 43 11.47 -6.42 5.74
CA THR A 43 11.49 -7.82 5.27
C THR A 43 12.65 -8.12 4.32
N LYS A 44 13.19 -7.11 3.63
CA LYS A 44 14.42 -7.25 2.83
C LYS A 44 15.61 -7.52 3.74
N GLU A 45 15.74 -6.74 4.81
CA GLU A 45 16.82 -6.89 5.79
C GLU A 45 16.74 -8.26 6.48
N ASP A 46 15.54 -8.67 6.91
CA ASP A 46 15.31 -10.01 7.48
C ASP A 46 15.74 -11.13 6.53
N TRP A 47 15.40 -10.99 5.23
CA TRP A 47 15.76 -11.98 4.22
C TRP A 47 17.26 -12.05 3.98
N GLU A 48 17.95 -10.90 3.87
CA GLU A 48 19.40 -10.86 3.71
C GLU A 48 20.12 -11.40 4.95
N GLN A 49 19.63 -11.11 6.15
CA GLN A 49 20.15 -11.68 7.39
C GLN A 49 19.99 -13.20 7.40
N ALA A 50 18.79 -13.73 7.11
CA ALA A 50 18.55 -15.17 7.07
C ALA A 50 19.41 -15.87 6.00
N ARG A 51 19.65 -15.20 4.86
CA ARG A 51 20.54 -15.67 3.80
C ARG A 51 22.01 -15.66 4.24
N GLY A 52 22.44 -14.66 5.00
CA GLY A 52 23.75 -14.62 5.62
C GLY A 52 23.97 -15.78 6.57
N ILE A 53 23.01 -16.02 7.48
CA ILE A 53 23.06 -17.14 8.44
C ILE A 53 23.16 -18.48 7.72
N GLU A 54 22.31 -18.73 6.72
CA GLU A 54 22.36 -19.98 5.92
C GLU A 54 23.73 -20.16 5.26
N ARG A 55 24.36 -19.09 4.75
CA ARG A 55 25.69 -19.16 4.11
C ARG A 55 26.83 -19.47 5.08
N TYR A 56 26.75 -18.99 6.31
CA TYR A 56 27.81 -19.18 7.30
C TYR A 56 27.70 -20.53 8.02
N LEU A 57 26.54 -21.18 7.97
CA LEU A 57 26.40 -22.54 8.46
C LEU A 57 27.07 -23.52 7.51
N ASN A 58 28.05 -24.24 8.05
CA ASN A 58 28.80 -25.25 7.32
C ASN A 58 28.00 -26.56 7.14
N ASP A 59 27.04 -26.79 8.04
CA ASP A 59 26.21 -28.00 8.07
C ASP A 59 24.80 -27.73 7.56
N TYR A 60 24.17 -28.77 7.01
CA TYR A 60 22.80 -28.72 6.50
C TYR A 60 21.79 -28.67 7.66
N ASP A 61 21.31 -27.47 7.96
CA ASP A 61 20.24 -27.26 8.95
C ASP A 61 18.90 -26.94 8.25
N GLN A 62 17.95 -27.87 8.36
CA GLN A 62 16.60 -27.71 7.81
C GLN A 62 15.85 -26.52 8.37
N GLU A 63 16.00 -26.23 9.66
CA GLU A 63 15.27 -25.14 10.28
C GLU A 63 15.74 -23.81 9.70
N VAL A 64 17.04 -23.65 9.48
CA VAL A 64 17.60 -22.43 8.91
C VAL A 64 17.18 -22.24 7.46
N ILE A 65 17.20 -23.31 6.66
CA ILE A 65 16.71 -23.28 5.28
C ILE A 65 15.23 -22.88 5.24
N VAL A 66 14.40 -23.45 6.12
CA VAL A 66 12.97 -23.13 6.21
C VAL A 66 12.77 -21.67 6.62
N ARG A 67 13.48 -21.18 7.65
CA ARG A 67 13.41 -19.78 8.09
C ARG A 67 13.80 -18.81 6.97
N ARG A 68 14.85 -19.11 6.22
CA ARG A 68 15.26 -18.31 5.05
C ARG A 68 14.16 -18.29 3.99
N LYS A 69 13.58 -19.44 3.64
CA LYS A 69 12.49 -19.53 2.66
C LYS A 69 11.25 -18.76 3.11
N ILE A 70 10.91 -18.78 4.40
CA ILE A 70 9.80 -17.99 4.93
C ILE A 70 10.07 -16.49 4.76
N ALA A 71 11.27 -16.02 5.11
CA ALA A 71 11.65 -14.62 4.94
C ALA A 71 11.62 -14.20 3.46
N GLU A 72 12.13 -15.06 2.57
CA GLU A 72 12.08 -14.88 1.12
C GLU A 72 10.63 -14.74 0.61
N CYS A 73 9.74 -15.67 0.98
CA CYS A 73 8.35 -15.63 0.56
C CYS A 73 7.63 -14.36 1.05
N LYS A 74 7.87 -13.93 2.30
CA LYS A 74 7.31 -12.68 2.85
C LYS A 74 7.76 -11.47 2.03
N HIS A 75 9.08 -11.35 1.79
CA HIS A 75 9.65 -10.25 1.03
C HIS A 75 9.05 -10.18 -0.37
N PHE A 76 9.08 -11.27 -1.15
CA PHE A 76 8.58 -11.27 -2.53
C PHE A 76 7.06 -11.09 -2.63
N TYR A 77 6.29 -11.55 -1.64
CA TYR A 77 4.85 -11.30 -1.60
C TYR A 77 4.56 -9.79 -1.54
N LEU A 78 5.28 -9.03 -0.70
CA LEU A 78 5.08 -7.59 -0.57
C LEU A 78 5.45 -6.83 -1.85
N TYR A 79 6.46 -7.29 -2.60
CA TYR A 79 6.80 -6.72 -3.91
C TYR A 79 5.70 -6.98 -4.95
N LYS A 80 5.06 -8.16 -4.93
CA LYS A 80 3.89 -8.44 -5.78
C LYS A 80 2.73 -7.52 -5.43
N GLU A 81 2.47 -7.30 -4.15
CA GLU A 81 1.43 -6.40 -3.66
C GLU A 81 1.71 -4.94 -4.07
N ALA A 82 2.94 -4.46 -3.91
CA ALA A 82 3.35 -3.12 -4.33
C ALA A 82 3.15 -2.91 -5.85
N LYS A 83 3.47 -3.93 -6.65
CA LYS A 83 3.23 -3.91 -8.11
C LYS A 83 1.74 -3.87 -8.45
N ALA A 84 0.91 -4.65 -7.74
CA ALA A 84 -0.55 -4.64 -7.93
C ALA A 84 -1.16 -3.27 -7.59
N ARG A 85 -0.59 -2.56 -6.59
CA ARG A 85 -0.99 -1.20 -6.21
C ARG A 85 -0.41 -0.10 -7.11
N GLN A 86 0.48 -0.45 -8.04
CA GLN A 86 1.17 0.48 -8.93
C GLN A 86 2.01 1.53 -8.20
N LEU A 87 2.59 1.16 -7.06
CA LEU A 87 3.51 2.05 -6.34
C LEU A 87 4.75 2.32 -7.19
N GLY A 88 5.12 3.60 -7.35
CA GLY A 88 6.30 4.02 -8.12
C GLY A 88 6.06 4.29 -9.62
N LYS A 89 4.79 4.46 -10.05
CA LYS A 89 4.42 4.85 -11.43
C LYS A 89 4.16 6.36 -11.62
N ASP A 90 4.44 7.17 -10.60
CA ASP A 90 4.26 8.63 -10.61
C ASP A 90 5.49 9.36 -11.17
#